data_AF-D6RLK3-F1
#
_entry.id   AF-D6RLK3-F1
#
_cell.length_a   1.000
_cell.length_b   1.000
_cell.length_c   1.000
_cell.angle_alpha   90.00
_cell.angle_beta   90.00
_cell.angle_gamma   90.00
#
_symmetry.space_group_name_H-M   'P 1'
#
loop_
_entity.id
_entity.type
_entity.pdbx_description
1 polymer ?
#
loop_
_entity_poly.entity_id
_entity_poly.type
_entity_poly.pdbx_seq_one_letter_code
_entity_poly.pdbx_strand_id
1 'polypeptide(L)'
;MSSSCRGRALTIIVFGVLGILAPLLIFGNMKQSRLAHLLYPMCLKSDSPPEATPFRLRYTGILHIDQLLCTLVSFFQPALDPSPLPVLKYFLGTHGPLVLIPLVESKRRGSRFPVRAAMVMWGLYQLITIGVGSPWYWLGFILHSNHNTSKSFDMQALPRSKAKAVVASFITGSVLPFAAMMFSHDPWATAAWQVFPLLTWISDVVFSRVFSTPEGAVVRRSGTGIIGRVYGIVFVVSAVTHVKYAQSLRLWELSSQVSPTTSIRDGVDMFLKWDLLFGYGTFMLGSCWFATTRKELALVIVWNIMGTIVVGPGAVLAATSIWRECRVDGLNVDQAKEK
;
A
#
# COMPACT_ATOMS: atom_id res chain seq x y z
N MET A 1 29.09 18.09 10.44
CA MET A 1 28.18 17.14 9.75
C MET A 1 26.91 17.84 9.27
N SER A 2 26.69 17.88 7.95
CA SER A 2 25.54 18.56 7.34
C SER A 2 24.21 17.94 7.80
N SER A 3 23.13 18.74 7.79
CA SER A 3 21.76 18.30 8.09
C SER A 3 21.33 17.06 7.29
N SER A 4 21.89 16.89 6.10
CA SER A 4 21.62 15.72 5.23
C SER A 4 22.15 14.40 5.79
N CYS A 5 23.29 14.38 6.49
CA CYS A 5 23.86 13.14 7.02
C CYS A 5 23.01 12.62 8.20
N ARG A 6 22.60 13.54 9.09
CA ARG A 6 21.72 13.22 10.22
C ARG A 6 20.36 12.68 9.77
N GLY A 7 19.75 13.28 8.75
CA GLY A 7 18.47 12.82 8.21
C GLY A 7 18.53 11.41 7.61
N ARG A 8 19.61 11.08 6.88
CA ARG A 8 19.81 9.74 6.31
C ARG A 8 20.03 8.68 7.39
N ALA A 9 20.86 8.98 8.39
CA ALA A 9 21.08 8.07 9.51
C ALA A 9 19.77 7.77 10.27
N LEU A 10 18.98 8.81 10.58
CA LEU A 10 17.67 8.63 11.22
C LEU A 10 16.74 7.75 10.37
N THR A 11 16.72 7.96 9.05
CA THR A 11 15.91 7.16 8.13
C THR A 11 16.29 5.67 8.18
N ILE A 12 17.60 5.37 8.11
CA ILE A 12 18.12 4.01 8.17
C ILE A 12 17.76 3.35 9.50
N ILE A 13 17.92 4.05 10.61
CA ILE A 13 17.59 3.53 11.93
C ILE A 13 16.09 3.24 12.03
N VAL A 14 15.23 4.22 11.74
CA VAL A 14 13.78 4.08 11.93
C VAL A 14 13.21 2.99 11.02
N PHE A 15 13.44 3.07 9.71
CA PHE A 15 12.85 2.12 8.77
C PHE A 15 13.58 0.78 8.73
N GLY A 16 14.87 0.75 9.06
CA GLY A 16 15.62 -0.50 9.22
C GLY A 16 15.13 -1.31 10.43
N VAL A 17 14.93 -0.64 11.58
CA VAL A 17 14.35 -1.29 12.77
C VAL A 17 12.93 -1.78 12.49
N LEU A 18 12.07 -0.96 11.87
CA LEU A 18 10.73 -1.39 11.49
C LEU A 18 10.73 -2.57 10.51
N GLY A 19 11.65 -2.55 9.53
CA GLY A 19 11.82 -3.64 8.56
C GLY A 19 12.26 -4.96 9.19
N ILE A 20 12.90 -4.93 10.36
CA ILE A 20 13.27 -6.11 11.16
C ILE A 20 12.12 -6.52 12.09
N LEU A 21 11.49 -5.57 12.78
CA LEU A 21 10.42 -5.85 13.75
C LEU A 21 9.15 -6.37 13.07
N ALA A 22 8.78 -5.82 11.91
CA ALA A 22 7.58 -6.22 11.18
C ALA A 22 7.52 -7.73 10.89
N PRO A 23 8.51 -8.37 10.24
CA PRO A 23 8.46 -9.81 9.99
C PRO A 23 8.53 -10.63 11.28
N LEU A 24 9.30 -10.18 12.29
CA LEU A 24 9.38 -10.88 13.57
C LEU A 24 8.03 -10.93 14.28
N LEU A 25 7.30 -9.82 14.32
CA LEU A 25 5.98 -9.79 14.96
C LEU A 25 4.90 -10.44 14.09
N ILE A 26 4.83 -10.14 12.79
CA ILE A 26 3.80 -10.70 11.90
C ILE A 26 3.94 -12.23 11.82
N PHE A 27 5.12 -12.75 11.47
CA PHE A 27 5.33 -14.19 11.31
C PHE A 27 5.56 -14.91 12.64
N GLY A 28 6.09 -14.22 13.67
CA GLY A 28 6.15 -14.77 15.02
C GLY A 28 4.75 -15.08 15.56
N ASN A 29 3.80 -14.14 15.41
CA ASN A 29 2.40 -14.36 15.78
C ASN A 29 1.72 -15.41 14.89
N MET A 30 2.04 -15.47 13.59
CA MET A 30 1.57 -16.56 12.71
C MET A 30 1.99 -17.95 13.21
N LYS A 31 3.24 -18.07 13.70
CA LYS A 31 3.75 -19.32 14.27
C LYS A 31 3.09 -19.63 15.62
N GLN A 32 2.98 -18.63 16.51
CA GLN A 32 2.41 -18.80 17.85
C GLN A 32 0.92 -19.17 17.80
N SER A 33 0.16 -18.58 16.88
CA SER A 33 -1.24 -18.93 16.62
C SER A 33 -1.43 -20.26 15.89
N ARG A 34 -0.34 -20.91 15.44
CA ARG A 34 -0.35 -22.13 14.62
C ARG A 34 -0.97 -21.96 13.23
N LEU A 35 -1.19 -20.73 12.75
CA LEU A 35 -1.77 -20.48 11.43
C LEU A 35 -0.99 -21.18 10.30
N ALA A 36 0.35 -21.11 10.34
CA ALA A 36 1.20 -21.79 9.35
C ALA A 36 0.99 -23.31 9.32
N HIS A 37 0.83 -23.94 10.49
CA HIS A 37 0.57 -25.37 10.62
C HIS A 37 -0.81 -25.75 10.09
N LEU A 38 -1.82 -24.89 10.28
CA LEU A 38 -3.17 -25.12 9.76
C LEU A 38 -3.26 -24.97 8.23
N LEU A 39 -2.47 -24.06 7.64
CA LEU A 39 -2.43 -23.84 6.19
C LEU A 39 -1.61 -24.91 5.44
N TYR A 40 -0.53 -25.42 6.06
CA TYR A 40 0.36 -26.41 5.44
C TYR A 40 -0.35 -27.62 4.80
N PRO A 41 -1.28 -28.33 5.48
CA PRO A 41 -1.94 -29.50 4.89
C PRO A 41 -2.89 -29.16 3.74
N MET A 42 -3.29 -27.90 3.56
CA MET A 42 -4.27 -27.52 2.53
C MET A 42 -3.71 -27.58 1.11
N CYS A 43 -2.40 -27.31 0.96
CA CYS A 43 -1.78 -27.11 -0.36
C CYS A 43 -0.48 -27.91 -0.56
N LEU A 44 0.21 -28.29 0.52
CA LEU A 44 1.55 -28.90 0.41
C LEU A 44 1.57 -30.40 0.70
N LYS A 45 0.57 -30.94 1.41
CA LYS A 45 0.50 -32.38 1.69
C LYS A 45 -0.04 -33.13 0.47
N SER A 46 0.87 -33.76 -0.27
CA SER A 46 0.58 -34.41 -1.56
C SER A 46 -0.34 -35.62 -1.45
N ASP A 47 -0.38 -36.30 -0.29
CA ASP A 47 -1.07 -37.58 -0.11
C ASP A 47 -2.58 -37.44 0.05
N SER A 48 -3.07 -36.23 0.30
CA SER A 48 -4.51 -35.95 0.34
C SER A 48 -5.05 -35.94 -1.10
N PRO A 49 -6.20 -36.59 -1.38
CA PRO A 49 -6.84 -36.53 -2.69
C PRO A 49 -6.97 -35.07 -3.16
N PRO A 50 -6.86 -34.76 -4.46
CA PRO A 50 -7.00 -33.40 -4.98
C PRO A 50 -8.30 -32.70 -4.53
N GLU A 51 -9.34 -33.50 -4.26
CA GLU A 51 -10.66 -33.07 -3.79
C GLU A 51 -10.69 -32.68 -2.30
N ALA A 52 -9.59 -32.86 -1.55
CA ALA A 52 -9.56 -32.61 -0.12
C ALA A 52 -9.66 -31.13 0.27
N THR A 53 -9.31 -30.20 -0.62
CA THR A 53 -9.54 -28.76 -0.42
C THR A 53 -10.05 -28.07 -1.69
N PRO A 54 -11.08 -27.20 -1.61
CA PRO A 54 -11.63 -26.51 -2.78
C PRO A 54 -10.67 -25.48 -3.40
N PHE A 55 -9.52 -25.21 -2.77
CA PHE A 55 -8.56 -24.18 -3.19
C PHE A 55 -7.36 -24.73 -3.96
N ARG A 56 -7.18 -26.06 -4.01
CA ARG A 56 -6.10 -26.73 -4.76
C ARG A 56 -6.44 -26.81 -6.26
N LEU A 57 -6.50 -25.64 -6.88
CA LEU A 57 -6.83 -25.49 -8.31
C LEU A 57 -5.58 -25.41 -9.18
N ARG A 58 -5.73 -25.75 -10.45
CA ARG A 58 -4.71 -25.56 -11.48
C ARG A 58 -4.76 -24.13 -12.01
N TYR A 59 -4.23 -23.17 -11.24
CA TYR A 59 -4.29 -21.75 -11.58
C TYR A 59 -3.53 -21.42 -12.88
N THR A 60 -2.34 -21.99 -13.03
CA THR A 60 -1.41 -21.73 -14.14
C THR A 60 -0.93 -23.03 -14.81
N GLY A 61 -1.01 -24.16 -14.10
CA GLY A 61 -0.44 -25.43 -14.55
C GLY A 61 1.04 -25.60 -14.23
N ILE A 62 1.68 -24.63 -13.58
CA ILE A 62 3.05 -24.73 -13.08
C ILE A 62 2.99 -25.06 -11.59
N LEU A 63 3.44 -26.26 -11.21
CA LEU A 63 3.26 -26.83 -9.87
C LEU A 63 3.60 -25.85 -8.73
N HIS A 64 4.77 -25.22 -8.78
CA HIS A 64 5.20 -24.31 -7.71
C HIS A 64 4.38 -23.02 -7.63
N ILE A 65 3.90 -22.50 -8.77
CA ILE A 65 3.05 -21.30 -8.79
C ILE A 65 1.65 -21.66 -8.28
N ASP A 66 1.12 -22.81 -8.68
CA ASP A 66 -0.18 -23.29 -8.22
C ASP A 66 -0.18 -23.59 -6.71
N GLN A 67 0.92 -24.12 -6.16
CA GLN A 67 1.10 -24.31 -4.72
C GLN A 67 1.15 -22.98 -3.95
N LEU A 68 1.87 -21.98 -4.48
CA LEU A 68 1.93 -20.64 -3.90
C LEU A 68 0.54 -19.97 -3.91
N LEU A 69 -0.13 -19.99 -5.05
CA LEU A 69 -1.48 -19.43 -5.19
C LEU A 69 -2.49 -20.17 -4.32
N CYS A 70 -2.44 -21.51 -4.25
CA CYS A 70 -3.25 -22.29 -3.32
C CYS A 70 -3.06 -21.82 -1.88
N THR A 71 -1.80 -21.59 -1.45
CA THR A 71 -1.49 -21.14 -0.08
C THR A 71 -2.08 -19.76 0.19
N LEU A 72 -1.91 -18.82 -0.74
CA LEU A 72 -2.46 -17.46 -0.61
C LEU A 72 -4.00 -17.45 -0.66
N VAL A 73 -4.61 -18.24 -1.55
CA VAL A 73 -6.07 -18.37 -1.63
C VAL A 73 -6.61 -19.01 -0.36
N SER A 74 -6.00 -20.08 0.14
CA SER A 74 -6.38 -20.74 1.39
C SER A 74 -6.21 -19.84 2.62
N PHE A 75 -5.31 -18.84 2.55
CA PHE A 75 -5.18 -17.81 3.57
C PHE A 75 -6.34 -16.80 3.50
N PHE A 76 -6.67 -16.27 2.32
CA PHE A 76 -7.68 -15.21 2.19
C PHE A 76 -9.13 -15.71 2.18
N GLN A 77 -9.40 -16.93 1.74
CA GLN A 77 -10.75 -17.47 1.63
C GLN A 77 -11.47 -17.58 2.99
N PRO A 78 -10.84 -18.09 4.06
CA PRO A 78 -11.41 -18.04 5.40
C PRO A 78 -11.68 -16.62 5.91
N ALA A 79 -11.00 -15.60 5.39
CA ALA A 79 -11.28 -14.20 5.70
C ALA A 79 -12.51 -13.65 4.96
N LEU A 80 -13.00 -14.32 3.92
CA LEU A 80 -14.17 -13.94 3.11
C LEU A 80 -15.45 -14.66 3.55
N ASP A 81 -15.35 -15.90 4.04
CA ASP A 81 -16.49 -16.80 4.29
C ASP A 81 -16.76 -17.03 5.80
N PRO A 82 -18.02 -17.02 6.30
CA PRO A 82 -19.30 -16.77 5.61
C PRO A 82 -19.56 -15.30 5.28
N SER A 83 -18.78 -14.40 5.88
CA SER A 83 -18.79 -12.98 5.51
C SER A 83 -17.40 -12.39 5.67
N PRO A 84 -17.03 -11.34 4.92
CA PRO A 84 -15.67 -10.86 5.02
C PRO A 84 -15.36 -10.28 6.40
N LEU A 85 -14.19 -10.61 6.93
CA LEU A 85 -13.69 -10.14 8.21
C LEU A 85 -13.67 -8.61 8.25
N PRO A 86 -13.95 -7.99 9.41
CA PRO A 86 -13.88 -6.53 9.57
C PRO A 86 -12.53 -5.96 9.14
N VAL A 87 -11.41 -6.64 9.44
CA VAL A 87 -10.07 -6.19 9.04
C VAL A 87 -9.89 -6.15 7.52
N LEU A 88 -10.47 -7.12 6.79
CA LEU A 88 -10.37 -7.16 5.34
C LEU A 88 -11.26 -6.09 4.68
N LYS A 89 -12.47 -5.89 5.19
CA LYS A 89 -13.36 -4.79 4.78
C LYS A 89 -12.73 -3.42 5.05
N TYR A 90 -12.07 -3.29 6.20
CA TYR A 90 -11.33 -2.09 6.55
C TYR A 90 -10.18 -1.85 5.56
N PHE A 91 -9.35 -2.87 5.32
CA PHE A 91 -8.28 -2.81 4.32
C PHE A 91 -8.78 -2.33 2.97
N LEU A 92 -9.87 -2.91 2.43
CA LEU A 92 -10.46 -2.50 1.15
C LEU A 92 -10.76 -1.00 1.12
N GLY A 93 -11.50 -0.51 2.12
CA GLY A 93 -11.93 0.89 2.14
C GLY A 93 -10.81 1.88 2.42
N THR A 94 -9.73 1.46 3.08
CA THR A 94 -8.58 2.33 3.38
C THR A 94 -7.38 2.10 2.46
N HIS A 95 -7.44 1.17 1.51
CA HIS A 95 -6.31 0.71 0.69
C HIS A 95 -5.69 1.81 -0.18
N GLY A 96 -6.52 2.75 -0.65
CA GLY A 96 -6.17 3.70 -1.71
C GLY A 96 -4.81 4.39 -1.55
N PRO A 97 -4.49 5.04 -0.42
CA PRO A 97 -3.24 5.78 -0.25
C PRO A 97 -2.00 4.88 -0.28
N LEU A 98 -2.13 3.62 0.18
CA LEU A 98 -1.03 2.66 0.22
C LEU A 98 -0.53 2.30 -1.18
N VAL A 99 -1.42 2.35 -2.18
CA VAL A 99 -1.07 2.13 -3.60
C VAL A 99 -0.81 3.44 -4.33
N LEU A 100 -1.66 4.46 -4.12
CA LEU A 100 -1.57 5.72 -4.84
C LEU A 100 -0.30 6.48 -4.52
N ILE A 101 0.17 6.50 -3.26
CA ILE A 101 1.41 7.22 -2.92
C ILE A 101 2.60 6.65 -3.71
N PRO A 102 2.94 5.35 -3.63
CA PRO A 102 4.03 4.79 -4.42
C PRO A 102 3.83 4.94 -5.93
N LEU A 103 2.59 4.80 -6.41
CA LEU A 103 2.28 4.91 -7.83
C LEU A 103 2.52 6.34 -8.34
N VAL A 104 2.02 7.37 -7.64
CA VAL A 104 2.26 8.79 -7.96
C VAL A 104 3.75 9.12 -7.89
N GLU A 105 4.44 8.70 -6.83
CA GLU A 105 5.88 8.97 -6.66
C GLU A 105 6.73 8.32 -7.76
N SER A 106 6.35 7.14 -8.24
CA SER A 106 7.04 6.46 -9.34
C SER A 106 7.04 7.29 -10.64
N LYS A 107 6.04 8.16 -10.82
CA LYS A 107 5.82 8.97 -12.03
C LYS A 107 6.42 10.36 -11.99
N ARG A 108 6.97 10.79 -10.86
CA ARG A 108 7.69 12.07 -10.80
C ARG A 108 8.97 12.01 -11.64
N ARG A 109 9.31 13.13 -12.24
CA ARG A 109 10.54 13.23 -13.05
C ARG A 109 11.74 13.12 -12.13
N GLY A 110 12.74 12.35 -12.55
CA GLY A 110 13.93 12.10 -11.72
C GLY A 110 13.75 11.03 -10.64
N SER A 111 12.61 10.33 -10.59
CA SER A 111 12.45 9.15 -9.74
C SER A 111 13.55 8.12 -10.08
N ARG A 112 14.29 7.68 -9.06
CA ARG A 112 15.32 6.63 -9.22
C ARG A 112 14.67 5.25 -9.26
N PHE A 113 15.42 4.25 -9.71
CA PHE A 113 14.94 2.88 -9.89
C PHE A 113 14.05 2.33 -8.74
N PRO A 114 14.44 2.37 -7.45
CA PRO A 114 13.62 1.78 -6.39
C PRO A 114 12.24 2.44 -6.23
N VAL A 115 12.13 3.73 -6.54
CA VAL A 115 10.85 4.48 -6.49
C VAL A 115 10.08 4.31 -7.80
N ARG A 116 10.78 4.30 -8.94
CA ARG A 116 10.17 4.13 -10.27
C ARG A 116 9.57 2.73 -10.44
N ALA A 117 10.20 1.72 -9.87
CA ALA A 117 9.76 0.34 -9.90
C ALA A 117 8.86 -0.01 -8.69
N ALA A 118 8.22 0.98 -8.05
CA ALA A 118 7.44 0.78 -6.84
C ALA A 118 6.43 -0.37 -6.93
N MET A 119 5.67 -0.49 -8.03
CA MET A 119 4.69 -1.58 -8.20
C MET A 119 5.34 -2.96 -8.42
N VAL A 120 6.54 -3.02 -9.01
CA VAL A 120 7.31 -4.28 -9.12
C VAL A 120 7.79 -4.69 -7.74
N MET A 121 8.33 -3.76 -6.96
CA MET A 121 8.70 -3.99 -5.56
C MET A 121 7.47 -4.41 -4.73
N TRP A 122 6.31 -3.81 -4.99
CA TRP A 122 5.05 -4.17 -4.35
C TRP A 122 4.60 -5.59 -4.71
N GLY A 123 4.87 -6.06 -5.92
CA GLY A 123 4.68 -7.47 -6.30
C GLY A 123 5.51 -8.42 -5.45
N LEU A 124 6.77 -8.07 -5.16
CA LEU A 124 7.60 -8.85 -4.23
C LEU A 124 7.06 -8.79 -2.80
N TYR A 125 6.52 -7.66 -2.38
CA TYR A 125 5.98 -7.50 -1.04
C TYR A 125 4.62 -8.15 -0.85
N GLN A 126 3.82 -8.31 -1.91
CA GLN A 126 2.56 -9.05 -1.88
C GLN A 126 2.78 -10.54 -1.51
N LEU A 127 3.97 -11.09 -1.81
CA LEU A 127 4.35 -12.45 -1.41
C LEU A 127 4.73 -12.57 0.07
N ILE A 128 5.07 -11.46 0.71
CA ILE A 128 5.42 -11.42 2.13
C ILE A 128 4.22 -10.80 2.84
N THR A 129 4.22 -9.49 3.04
CA THR A 129 3.05 -8.67 3.37
C THR A 129 3.36 -7.18 3.15
N ILE A 130 2.35 -6.30 3.22
CA ILE A 130 2.56 -4.85 3.16
C ILE A 130 3.31 -4.31 4.40
N GLY A 131 3.02 -4.84 5.58
CA GLY A 131 3.65 -4.47 6.84
C GLY A 131 5.16 -4.72 6.81
N VAL A 132 5.59 -5.80 6.16
CA VAL A 132 7.02 -6.09 5.97
C VAL A 132 7.63 -5.28 4.83
N GLY A 133 6.91 -5.09 3.72
CA GLY A 133 7.42 -4.38 2.55
C GLY A 133 7.53 -2.86 2.72
N SER A 134 6.58 -2.25 3.41
CA SER A 134 6.46 -0.79 3.51
C SER A 134 7.67 -0.09 4.13
N PRO A 135 8.37 -0.62 5.18
CA PRO A 135 9.56 0.05 5.71
C PRO A 135 10.68 0.13 4.69
N TRP A 136 10.88 -0.94 3.91
CA TRP A 136 11.89 -0.98 2.85
C TRP A 136 11.55 -0.03 1.70
N TYR A 137 10.27 0.06 1.32
CA TYR A 137 9.83 1.06 0.36
C TYR A 137 10.16 2.48 0.84
N TRP A 138 9.80 2.83 2.07
CA TRP A 138 10.05 4.18 2.61
C TRP A 138 11.53 4.49 2.80
N LEU A 139 12.32 3.52 3.24
CA LEU A 139 13.78 3.62 3.30
C LEU A 139 14.36 3.93 1.90
N GLY A 140 13.97 3.14 0.90
CA GLY A 140 14.38 3.34 -0.49
C GLY A 140 13.94 4.70 -1.02
N PHE A 141 12.68 5.06 -0.81
CA PHE A 141 12.09 6.33 -1.22
C PHE A 141 12.85 7.51 -0.63
N ILE A 142 13.07 7.56 0.69
CA ILE A 142 13.70 8.70 1.35
C ILE A 142 15.19 8.82 0.98
N LEU A 143 15.93 7.71 0.91
CA LEU A 143 17.36 7.74 0.59
C LEU A 143 17.63 8.15 -0.87
N HIS A 144 16.71 7.85 -1.77
CA HIS A 144 16.86 8.10 -3.21
C HIS A 144 16.05 9.29 -3.72
N SER A 145 15.10 9.79 -2.93
CA SER A 145 14.36 10.99 -3.25
C SER A 145 15.25 12.20 -3.07
N ASN A 146 15.40 12.98 -4.14
CA ASN A 146 16.12 14.25 -4.14
C ASN A 146 15.30 15.38 -3.46
N HIS A 147 14.49 15.05 -2.45
CA HIS A 147 13.49 15.94 -1.86
C HIS A 147 14.08 17.24 -1.28
N ASN A 148 15.37 17.22 -0.91
CA ASN A 148 16.08 18.35 -0.30
C ASN A 148 16.98 19.14 -1.27
N THR A 149 17.17 18.67 -2.49
CA THR A 149 17.92 19.45 -3.48
C THR A 149 16.95 20.35 -4.23
N SER A 150 16.91 21.62 -3.82
CA SER A 150 16.19 22.78 -4.39
C SER A 150 16.23 22.92 -5.94
N LYS A 151 17.02 22.10 -6.65
CA LYS A 151 17.32 22.24 -8.07
C LYS A 151 16.28 21.58 -9.00
N SER A 152 15.00 21.98 -8.86
CA SER A 152 13.94 22.06 -9.90
C SER A 152 12.59 21.49 -9.44
N PHE A 153 11.67 22.38 -9.01
CA PHE A 153 10.25 22.08 -8.73
C PHE A 153 9.52 21.50 -9.95
N ASP A 154 9.98 21.90 -11.13
CA ASP A 154 9.62 21.34 -12.43
C ASP A 154 9.77 19.82 -12.51
N MET A 155 10.61 19.20 -11.68
CA MET A 155 10.75 17.74 -11.61
C MET A 155 9.68 17.07 -10.73
N GLN A 156 9.09 17.81 -9.79
CA GLN A 156 8.12 17.26 -8.84
C GLN A 156 6.69 17.30 -9.38
N ALA A 157 6.33 18.30 -10.20
CA ALA A 157 4.98 18.39 -10.76
C ALA A 157 4.65 17.20 -11.67
N LEU A 158 3.50 16.56 -11.45
CA LEU A 158 3.05 15.44 -12.26
C LEU A 158 2.31 15.96 -13.52
N PRO A 159 2.75 15.60 -14.74
CA PRO A 159 2.01 15.98 -15.95
C PRO A 159 0.60 15.38 -15.97
N ARG A 160 -0.37 16.10 -16.54
CA ARG A 160 -1.77 15.65 -16.63
C ARG A 160 -1.94 14.28 -17.28
N SER A 161 -1.17 13.96 -18.31
CA SER A 161 -1.18 12.64 -18.98
C SER A 161 -0.78 11.51 -18.02
N LYS A 162 0.29 11.71 -17.25
CA LYS A 162 0.73 10.75 -16.23
C LYS A 162 -0.27 10.63 -15.08
N ALA A 163 -0.87 11.73 -14.65
CA ALA A 163 -1.94 11.70 -13.65
C ALA A 163 -3.13 10.83 -14.11
N LYS A 164 -3.59 10.99 -15.36
CA LYS A 164 -4.65 10.12 -15.92
C LYS A 164 -4.24 8.64 -15.94
N ALA A 165 -3.00 8.35 -16.35
CA ALA A 165 -2.48 6.99 -16.38
C ALA A 165 -2.44 6.34 -14.99
N VAL A 166 -1.99 7.09 -13.97
CA VAL A 166 -1.99 6.66 -12.56
C VAL A 166 -3.39 6.33 -12.06
N VAL A 167 -4.37 7.19 -12.35
CA VAL A 167 -5.76 6.95 -11.92
C VAL A 167 -6.34 5.72 -12.60
N ALA A 168 -6.16 5.60 -13.91
CA ALA A 168 -6.67 4.46 -14.66
C ALA A 168 -6.03 3.15 -14.18
N SER A 169 -4.71 3.12 -13.96
CA SER A 169 -4.01 1.92 -13.48
C SER A 169 -4.34 1.56 -12.04
N PHE A 170 -4.53 2.54 -11.16
CA PHE A 170 -5.04 2.29 -9.81
C PHE A 170 -6.42 1.62 -9.83
N ILE A 171 -7.34 2.11 -10.66
CA ILE A 171 -8.69 1.55 -10.76
C ILE A 171 -8.63 0.12 -11.33
N THR A 172 -8.00 -0.07 -12.49
CA THR A 172 -8.03 -1.36 -13.20
C THR A 172 -7.15 -2.42 -12.56
N GLY A 173 -6.00 -2.02 -12.01
CA GLY A 173 -5.02 -2.95 -11.48
C GLY A 173 -5.13 -3.23 -9.98
N SER A 174 -5.76 -2.34 -9.21
CA SER A 174 -5.90 -2.50 -7.76
C SER A 174 -7.36 -2.54 -7.30
N VAL A 175 -8.16 -1.52 -7.61
CA VAL A 175 -9.56 -1.45 -7.12
C VAL A 175 -10.42 -2.59 -7.68
N LEU A 176 -10.37 -2.84 -8.99
CA LEU A 176 -11.20 -3.87 -9.62
C LEU A 176 -10.87 -5.29 -9.13
N PRO A 177 -9.59 -5.75 -9.09
CA PRO A 177 -9.28 -7.08 -8.57
C PRO A 177 -9.64 -7.25 -7.08
N PHE A 178 -9.46 -6.21 -6.25
CA PHE A 178 -9.87 -6.28 -4.84
C PHE A 178 -11.39 -6.41 -4.72
N ALA A 179 -12.15 -5.58 -5.43
CA ALA A 179 -13.61 -5.66 -5.44
C ALA A 179 -14.08 -7.04 -5.92
N ALA A 180 -13.48 -7.57 -6.99
CA ALA A 180 -13.80 -8.89 -7.51
C ALA A 180 -13.59 -9.98 -6.43
N MET A 181 -12.45 -9.98 -5.73
CA MET A 181 -12.20 -10.91 -4.62
C MET A 181 -13.26 -10.78 -3.51
N MET A 182 -13.58 -9.56 -3.12
CA MET A 182 -14.48 -9.27 -1.99
C MET A 182 -15.94 -9.62 -2.25
N PHE A 183 -16.40 -9.53 -3.49
CA PHE A 183 -17.82 -9.74 -3.82
C PHE A 183 -18.12 -11.09 -4.45
N SER A 184 -17.16 -11.72 -5.14
CA SER A 184 -17.38 -13.04 -5.76
C SER A 184 -17.16 -14.20 -4.79
N HIS A 185 -16.30 -14.00 -3.78
CA HIS A 185 -15.74 -15.07 -2.94
C HIS A 185 -15.07 -16.19 -3.77
N ASP A 186 -14.76 -15.94 -5.04
CA ASP A 186 -14.18 -16.92 -5.96
C ASP A 186 -12.68 -17.09 -5.69
N PRO A 187 -12.18 -18.34 -5.53
CA PRO A 187 -10.76 -18.65 -5.51
C PRO A 187 -9.97 -18.00 -6.66
N TRP A 188 -10.52 -17.92 -7.87
CA TRP A 188 -9.86 -17.29 -9.01
C TRP A 188 -9.74 -15.78 -8.87
N ALA A 189 -10.79 -15.11 -8.38
CA ALA A 189 -10.73 -13.68 -8.09
C ALA A 189 -9.71 -13.38 -6.98
N THR A 190 -9.61 -14.26 -5.99
CA THR A 190 -8.62 -14.18 -4.92
C THR A 190 -7.19 -14.36 -5.45
N ALA A 191 -6.97 -15.33 -6.34
CA ALA A 191 -5.68 -15.53 -7.01
C ALA A 191 -5.29 -14.34 -7.89
N ALA A 192 -6.25 -13.76 -8.64
CA ALA A 192 -6.03 -12.55 -9.43
C ALA A 192 -5.66 -11.34 -8.56
N TRP A 193 -6.27 -11.21 -7.37
CA TRP A 193 -5.88 -10.20 -6.39
C TRP A 193 -4.44 -10.37 -5.92
N GLN A 194 -3.91 -11.59 -5.76
CA GLN A 194 -2.52 -11.78 -5.32
C GLN A 194 -1.48 -11.24 -6.31
N VAL A 195 -1.85 -10.98 -7.56
CA VAL A 195 -0.97 -10.39 -8.57
C VAL A 195 -1.35 -8.95 -8.93
N PHE A 196 -2.20 -8.30 -8.13
CA PHE A 196 -2.65 -6.92 -8.37
C PHE A 196 -1.52 -5.90 -8.62
N PRO A 197 -0.32 -5.99 -8.00
CA PRO A 197 0.74 -5.03 -8.29
C PRO A 197 1.26 -5.15 -9.72
N LEU A 198 1.33 -6.38 -10.24
CA LEU A 198 1.69 -6.65 -11.62
C LEU A 198 0.59 -6.15 -12.56
N LEU A 199 -0.69 -6.38 -12.23
CA LEU A 199 -1.82 -5.87 -13.00
C LEU A 199 -1.83 -4.32 -13.03
N THR A 200 -1.50 -3.68 -11.92
CA THR A 200 -1.36 -2.22 -11.81
C THR A 200 -0.21 -1.71 -12.67
N TRP A 201 0.95 -2.37 -12.64
CA TRP A 201 2.09 -2.02 -13.49
C TRP A 201 1.79 -2.19 -14.98
N ILE A 202 1.18 -3.31 -15.40
CA ILE A 202 0.76 -3.55 -16.79
C ILE A 202 -0.24 -2.47 -17.22
N SER A 203 -1.27 -2.22 -16.41
CA SER A 203 -2.27 -1.19 -16.68
C SER A 203 -1.63 0.19 -16.85
N ASP A 204 -0.66 0.53 -16.00
CA ASP A 204 0.05 1.79 -16.08
C ASP A 204 0.88 1.93 -17.37
N VAL A 205 1.55 0.86 -17.82
CA VAL A 205 2.28 0.86 -19.10
C VAL A 205 1.31 1.11 -20.27
N VAL A 206 0.16 0.43 -20.27
CA VAL A 206 -0.88 0.59 -21.30
C VAL A 206 -1.43 2.01 -21.29
N PHE A 207 -1.92 2.49 -20.14
CA PHE A 207 -2.55 3.81 -20.05
C PHE A 207 -1.54 4.96 -20.20
N SER A 208 -0.27 4.76 -19.87
CA SER A 208 0.78 5.73 -20.16
C SER A 208 0.96 5.95 -21.66
N ARG A 209 0.73 4.92 -22.50
CA ARG A 209 0.76 5.04 -23.95
C ARG A 209 -0.52 5.68 -24.49
N VAL A 210 -1.67 5.26 -23.98
CA VAL A 210 -2.99 5.80 -24.38
C VAL A 210 -3.11 7.30 -24.08
N PHE A 211 -2.58 7.76 -22.95
CA PHE A 211 -2.64 9.16 -22.55
C PHE A 211 -1.40 9.97 -22.93
N SER A 212 -0.48 9.43 -23.74
CA SER A 212 0.71 10.16 -24.21
C SER A 212 0.32 11.49 -24.86
N THR A 213 1.02 12.56 -24.47
CA THR A 213 0.89 13.84 -25.15
C THR A 213 1.82 13.84 -26.37
N PRO A 214 1.38 14.29 -27.57
CA PRO A 214 2.25 14.43 -28.73
C PRO A 214 3.49 15.28 -28.42
N GLU A 215 4.65 14.86 -28.91
CA GLU A 215 5.88 15.65 -28.82
C GLU A 215 5.66 17.02 -29.47
N GLY A 216 5.97 18.10 -28.75
CA GLY A 216 5.80 19.48 -29.22
C GLY A 216 4.54 20.20 -28.75
N ALA A 217 3.57 19.53 -28.09
CA ALA A 217 2.44 20.24 -27.49
C ALA A 217 2.88 20.98 -26.20
N VAL A 218 3.18 22.28 -26.34
CA VAL A 218 3.76 23.17 -25.31
C VAL A 218 2.91 23.35 -24.04
N VAL A 219 1.64 22.91 -24.02
CA VAL A 219 0.76 23.15 -22.87
C VAL A 219 0.97 22.06 -21.79
N ARG A 220 1.98 22.27 -20.95
CA ARG A 220 2.27 21.44 -19.77
C ARG A 220 1.25 21.71 -18.65
N ARG A 221 0.01 21.22 -18.81
CA ARG A 221 -1.00 21.31 -17.74
C ARG A 221 -0.63 20.40 -16.56
N SER A 222 -0.68 20.95 -15.35
CA SER A 222 -0.49 20.20 -14.11
C SER A 222 -1.57 19.13 -13.93
N GLY A 223 -1.16 17.94 -13.50
CA GLY A 223 -2.03 16.83 -13.14
C GLY A 223 -2.54 16.87 -11.70
N THR A 224 -2.08 17.83 -10.89
CA THR A 224 -2.40 17.96 -9.46
C THR A 224 -3.89 17.91 -9.17
N GLY A 225 -4.72 18.63 -9.93
CA GLY A 225 -6.17 18.63 -9.74
C GLY A 225 -6.83 17.26 -9.96
N ILE A 226 -6.28 16.41 -10.83
CA ILE A 226 -6.79 15.03 -11.04
C ILE A 226 -6.44 14.16 -9.84
N ILE A 227 -5.17 14.17 -9.43
CA ILE A 227 -4.68 13.37 -8.30
C ILE A 227 -5.35 13.82 -6.99
N GLY A 228 -5.50 15.13 -6.77
CA GLY A 228 -6.18 15.69 -5.62
C GLY A 228 -7.64 15.24 -5.49
N ARG A 229 -8.39 15.17 -6.61
CA ARG A 229 -9.77 14.64 -6.61
C ARG A 229 -9.82 13.16 -6.23
N VAL A 230 -8.90 12.35 -6.76
CA VAL A 230 -8.84 10.92 -6.43
C VAL A 230 -8.48 10.70 -4.97
N TYR A 231 -7.48 11.43 -4.45
CA TYR A 231 -7.22 11.40 -3.00
C TYR A 231 -8.41 11.90 -2.18
N GLY A 232 -9.17 12.90 -2.66
CA GLY A 232 -10.39 13.35 -1.99
C GLY A 232 -11.46 12.26 -1.90
N ILE A 233 -11.67 11.49 -2.99
CA ILE A 233 -12.57 10.33 -2.98
C ILE A 233 -12.05 9.27 -2.00
N VAL A 234 -10.76 8.95 -2.06
CA VAL A 234 -10.11 7.97 -1.16
C VAL A 234 -10.20 8.41 0.29
N PHE A 235 -10.09 9.71 0.59
CA PHE A 235 -10.29 10.28 1.92
C PHE A 235 -11.70 9.97 2.43
N VAL A 236 -12.73 10.28 1.65
CA VAL A 236 -14.13 10.06 2.04
C VAL A 236 -14.41 8.56 2.26
N VAL A 237 -14.00 7.72 1.31
CA VAL A 237 -14.20 6.25 1.42
C VAL A 237 -13.46 5.69 2.63
N SER A 238 -12.21 6.13 2.87
CA SER A 238 -11.43 5.69 4.03
C SER A 238 -12.06 6.13 5.35
N ALA A 239 -12.53 7.37 5.44
CA ALA A 239 -13.15 7.91 6.65
C ALA A 239 -14.46 7.19 6.99
N VAL A 240 -15.33 6.99 6.00
CA VAL A 240 -16.59 6.24 6.18
C VAL A 240 -16.29 4.79 6.61
N THR A 241 -15.31 4.16 5.98
CA THR A 241 -14.88 2.79 6.34
C THR A 241 -14.34 2.74 7.76
N HIS A 242 -13.54 3.74 8.16
CA HIS A 242 -12.99 3.83 9.51
C HIS A 242 -14.10 3.93 10.57
N VAL A 243 -15.02 4.88 10.41
CA VAL A 243 -16.16 5.05 11.32
C VAL A 243 -16.96 3.74 11.45
N LYS A 244 -17.14 3.00 10.35
CA LYS A 244 -17.91 1.77 10.34
C LYS A 244 -17.22 0.57 11.01
N TYR A 245 -15.91 0.42 10.86
CA TYR A 245 -15.22 -0.84 11.21
C TYR A 245 -14.10 -0.71 12.24
N ALA A 246 -13.63 0.51 12.58
CA ALA A 246 -12.46 0.70 13.45
C ALA A 246 -12.61 0.03 14.83
N GLN A 247 -13.79 0.15 15.46
CA GLN A 247 -14.06 -0.48 16.75
C GLN A 247 -13.99 -2.01 16.67
N SER A 248 -14.47 -2.60 15.58
CA SER A 248 -14.43 -4.05 15.35
C SER A 248 -13.02 -4.60 15.15
N LEU A 249 -12.02 -3.75 14.87
CA LEU A 249 -10.65 -4.21 14.68
C LEU A 249 -9.97 -4.66 15.98
N ARG A 250 -10.40 -4.17 17.15
CA ARG A 250 -9.82 -4.60 18.43
C ARG A 250 -8.29 -4.51 18.51
N LEU A 251 -7.68 -3.51 17.86
CA LEU A 251 -6.21 -3.41 17.73
C LEU A 251 -5.47 -3.32 19.06
N TRP A 252 -6.11 -2.81 20.12
CA TRP A 252 -5.52 -2.76 21.46
C TRP A 252 -5.30 -4.16 22.05
N GLU A 253 -6.09 -5.15 21.62
CA GLU A 253 -5.99 -6.55 22.07
C GLU A 253 -4.77 -7.26 21.47
N LEU A 254 -4.13 -6.71 20.44
CA LEU A 254 -2.88 -7.26 19.88
C LEU A 254 -1.73 -7.29 20.89
N SER A 255 -1.81 -6.50 21.96
CA SER A 255 -0.83 -6.49 23.04
C SER A 255 -0.94 -7.69 23.99
N SER A 256 -2.05 -8.41 23.97
CA SER A 256 -2.28 -9.58 24.84
C SER A 256 -1.53 -10.81 24.34
N GLN A 257 -1.24 -11.76 25.24
CA GLN A 257 -0.58 -13.01 24.87
C GLN A 257 -1.40 -13.76 23.84
N VAL A 258 -0.81 -14.02 22.67
CA VAL A 258 -1.46 -14.79 21.61
C VAL A 258 -1.64 -16.23 22.06
N SER A 259 -2.90 -16.61 22.23
CA SER A 259 -3.30 -17.98 22.45
C SER A 259 -3.29 -18.74 21.11
N PRO A 260 -2.84 -20.00 21.08
CA PRO A 260 -2.97 -20.84 19.90
C PRO A 260 -4.44 -20.89 19.45
N THR A 261 -4.70 -20.64 18.15
CA THR A 261 -6.06 -20.79 17.61
C THR A 261 -6.22 -22.16 16.96
N THR A 262 -7.46 -22.64 16.96
CA THR A 262 -7.89 -23.82 16.21
C THR A 262 -8.49 -23.47 14.86
N SER A 263 -8.73 -22.19 14.58
CA SER A 263 -9.40 -21.68 13.38
C SER A 263 -8.43 -20.89 12.49
N ILE A 264 -8.39 -21.23 11.20
CA ILE A 264 -7.60 -20.48 10.21
C ILE A 264 -8.10 -19.04 10.12
N ARG A 265 -9.41 -18.84 10.18
CA ARG A 265 -10.03 -17.50 10.08
C ARG A 265 -9.55 -16.57 11.19
N ASP A 266 -9.46 -17.05 12.43
CA ASP A 266 -8.98 -16.24 13.56
C ASP A 266 -7.47 -15.94 13.44
N GLY A 267 -6.70 -16.93 12.98
CA GLY A 267 -5.27 -16.74 12.72
C GLY A 267 -5.04 -15.70 11.63
N VAL A 268 -5.82 -15.74 10.55
CA VAL A 268 -5.79 -14.77 9.45
C VAL A 268 -6.21 -13.38 9.92
N ASP A 269 -7.28 -13.27 10.73
CA ASP A 269 -7.71 -12.00 11.31
C ASP A 269 -6.58 -11.34 12.11
N MET A 270 -5.94 -12.10 13.00
CA MET A 270 -4.81 -11.61 13.79
C MET A 270 -3.61 -11.23 12.93
N PHE A 271 -3.28 -12.04 11.93
CA PHE A 271 -2.18 -11.75 10.99
C PHE A 271 -2.44 -10.43 10.25
N LEU A 272 -3.64 -10.26 9.68
CA LEU A 272 -4.01 -9.06 8.93
C LEU A 272 -4.03 -7.82 9.81
N LYS A 273 -4.39 -7.92 11.09
CA LYS A 273 -4.33 -6.79 12.03
C LYS A 273 -2.90 -6.31 12.29
N TRP A 274 -1.95 -7.23 12.48
CA TRP A 274 -0.53 -6.89 12.57
C TRP A 274 0.00 -6.28 11.27
N ASP A 275 -0.40 -6.87 10.14
CA ASP A 275 -0.03 -6.37 8.82
C ASP A 275 -0.53 -4.96 8.56
N LEU A 276 -1.79 -4.68 8.95
CA LEU A 276 -2.41 -3.37 8.91
C LEU A 276 -1.66 -2.36 9.77
N LEU A 277 -1.35 -2.74 11.02
CA LEU A 277 -0.66 -1.87 11.97
C LEU A 277 0.71 -1.43 11.44
N PHE A 278 1.53 -2.37 10.98
CA PHE A 278 2.84 -2.05 10.42
C PHE A 278 2.73 -1.31 9.09
N GLY A 279 1.81 -1.71 8.22
CA GLY A 279 1.58 -1.06 6.93
C GLY A 279 1.24 0.42 7.10
N TYR A 280 0.15 0.74 7.81
CA TYR A 280 -0.27 2.12 8.01
C TYR A 280 0.69 2.90 8.90
N GLY A 281 1.19 2.31 9.99
CA GLY A 281 2.13 2.96 10.90
C GLY A 281 3.38 3.43 10.15
N THR A 282 3.93 2.58 9.28
CA THR A 282 5.08 2.94 8.46
C THR A 282 4.77 4.04 7.46
N PHE A 283 3.62 4.00 6.78
CA PHE A 283 3.24 5.07 5.86
C PHE A 283 3.02 6.41 6.55
N MET A 284 2.42 6.42 7.74
CA MET A 284 2.24 7.63 8.53
C MET A 284 3.60 8.21 8.95
N LEU A 285 4.51 7.36 9.45
CA LEU A 285 5.88 7.79 9.76
C LEU A 285 6.62 8.31 8.52
N GLY A 286 6.46 7.63 7.38
CA GLY A 286 7.00 8.05 6.10
C GLY A 286 6.50 9.42 5.66
N SER A 287 5.20 9.70 5.87
CA SER A 287 4.60 10.99 5.53
C SER A 287 5.22 12.18 6.28
N CYS A 288 5.86 11.96 7.43
CA CYS A 288 6.62 13.00 8.15
C CYS A 288 7.78 13.56 7.32
N TRP A 289 8.34 12.78 6.38
CA TRP A 289 9.38 13.24 5.45
C TRP A 289 8.86 14.14 4.33
N PHE A 290 7.54 14.34 4.22
CA PHE A 290 6.98 15.35 3.33
C PHE A 290 7.12 16.77 3.87
N ALA A 291 7.31 16.92 5.19
CA ALA A 291 7.56 18.20 5.83
C ALA A 291 8.95 18.73 5.49
N THR A 292 9.03 20.02 5.18
CA THR A 292 10.27 20.74 4.90
C THR A 292 10.71 21.65 6.04
N THR A 293 9.78 22.00 6.94
CA THR A 293 10.05 22.81 8.13
C THR A 293 9.69 22.05 9.42
N ARG A 294 10.25 22.48 10.56
CA ARG A 294 9.91 21.92 11.88
C ARG A 294 8.43 22.12 12.23
N LYS A 295 7.84 23.24 11.82
CA LYS A 295 6.41 23.54 12.02
C LYS A 295 5.55 22.57 11.22
N GLU A 296 5.86 22.36 9.94
CA GLU A 296 5.17 21.37 9.11
C GLU A 296 5.31 19.96 9.68
N LEU A 297 6.51 19.59 10.17
CA LEU A 297 6.73 18.28 10.79
C LEU A 297 5.85 18.09 12.02
N ALA A 298 5.80 19.09 12.92
CA ALA A 298 4.94 19.05 14.09
C ALA A 298 3.45 18.92 13.70
N LEU A 299 3.00 19.68 12.68
CA LEU A 299 1.63 19.60 12.18
C LEU A 299 1.31 18.23 11.59
N VAL A 300 2.22 17.63 10.80
CA VAL A 300 2.02 16.28 10.23
C VAL A 300 1.96 15.22 11.34
N ILE A 301 2.80 15.34 12.39
CA ILE A 301 2.75 14.42 13.55
C ILE A 301 1.41 14.54 14.28
N VAL A 302 0.98 15.76 14.60
CA VAL A 302 -0.31 16.01 15.27
C VAL A 302 -1.47 15.52 14.40
N TRP A 303 -1.43 15.79 13.10
CA TRP A 303 -2.43 15.33 12.13
C TRP A 303 -2.47 13.79 12.04
N ASN A 304 -1.32 13.14 12.01
CA ASN A 304 -1.23 11.69 12.00
C ASN A 304 -1.86 11.07 13.25
N ILE A 305 -1.59 11.63 14.44
CA ILE A 305 -2.16 11.12 15.70
C ILE A 305 -3.67 11.41 15.77
N MET A 306 -4.05 12.69 15.73
CA MET A 306 -5.44 13.11 15.94
C MET A 306 -6.34 12.68 14.78
N GLY A 307 -5.87 12.83 13.54
CA GLY A 307 -6.63 12.43 12.36
C GLY A 307 -6.85 10.92 12.31
N THR A 308 -5.92 10.09 12.79
CA THR A 308 -6.11 8.64 12.80
C THR A 308 -7.21 8.22 13.76
N ILE A 309 -7.37 8.94 14.87
CA ILE A 309 -8.45 8.71 15.83
C ILE A 309 -9.80 9.14 15.24
N VAL A 310 -9.85 10.26 14.52
CA VAL A 310 -11.11 10.85 14.05
C VAL A 310 -11.59 10.25 12.73
N VAL A 311 -10.70 10.17 11.73
CA VAL A 311 -11.03 9.77 10.36
C VAL A 311 -10.27 8.53 9.87
N GLY A 312 -9.38 7.98 10.69
CA GLY A 312 -8.58 6.81 10.34
C GLY A 312 -7.32 7.12 9.52
N PRO A 313 -6.37 6.17 9.49
CA PRO A 313 -5.05 6.37 8.91
C PRO A 313 -5.10 6.46 7.38
N GLY A 314 -6.03 5.78 6.71
CA GLY A 314 -6.22 5.90 5.26
C GLY A 314 -6.65 7.32 4.85
N ALA A 315 -7.61 7.91 5.57
CA ALA A 315 -8.05 9.28 5.31
C ALA A 315 -6.93 10.28 5.62
N VAL A 316 -6.23 10.12 6.75
CA VAL A 316 -5.05 10.93 7.10
C VAL A 316 -4.03 10.94 5.98
N LEU A 317 -3.63 9.77 5.46
CA LEU A 317 -2.62 9.68 4.40
C LEU A 317 -3.09 10.31 3.08
N ALA A 318 -4.37 10.13 2.73
CA ALA A 318 -4.96 10.79 1.57
C ALA A 318 -4.91 12.32 1.70
N ALA A 319 -5.33 12.86 2.85
CA ALA A 319 -5.31 14.30 3.12
C ALA A 319 -3.89 14.86 3.13
N THR A 320 -2.94 14.17 3.78
CA THR A 320 -1.52 14.55 3.77
C THR A 320 -0.95 14.55 2.35
N SER A 321 -1.41 13.62 1.49
CA SER A 321 -1.02 13.59 0.08
C SER A 321 -1.62 14.76 -0.70
N ILE A 322 -2.88 15.15 -0.47
CA ILE A 322 -3.49 16.35 -1.07
C ILE A 322 -2.70 17.60 -0.67
N TRP A 323 -2.43 17.78 0.62
CA TRP A 323 -1.64 18.90 1.14
C TRP A 323 -0.28 18.98 0.42
N ARG A 324 0.39 17.83 0.27
CA ARG A 324 1.66 17.75 -0.45
C ARG A 324 1.52 18.12 -1.92
N GLU A 325 0.53 17.60 -2.65
CA GLU A 325 0.35 17.95 -4.06
C GLU A 325 0.07 19.44 -4.26
N CYS A 326 -0.78 20.04 -3.40
CA CYS A 326 -1.05 21.48 -3.44
C CYS A 326 0.21 22.31 -3.22
N ARG A 327 1.07 21.90 -2.28
CA ARG A 327 2.36 22.57 -2.02
C ARG A 327 3.29 22.49 -3.23
N VAL A 328 3.40 21.31 -3.84
CA VAL A 328 4.22 21.12 -5.05
C VAL A 328 3.71 21.98 -6.20
N ASP A 329 2.39 22.12 -6.36
CA ASP A 329 1.77 22.90 -7.44
C ASP A 329 1.93 24.42 -7.22
N GLY A 330 1.65 24.92 -6.01
CA GLY A 330 1.77 26.35 -5.68
C GLY A 330 3.18 26.90 -5.90
N LEU A 331 4.20 26.11 -5.55
CA LEU A 331 5.60 26.47 -5.79
C LEU A 331 5.94 26.64 -7.28
N ASN A 332 5.24 25.94 -8.19
CA ASN A 332 5.45 26.14 -9.63
C ASN A 332 4.83 27.44 -10.14
N VAL A 333 3.70 27.86 -9.56
CA VAL A 333 2.99 29.09 -9.95
C VAL A 333 3.84 30.32 -9.60
N ASP A 334 4.44 30.33 -8.42
CA ASP A 334 5.24 31.48 -7.98
C ASP A 334 6.51 31.62 -8.82
N GLN A 335 7.19 30.52 -9.15
CA GLN A 335 8.35 30.55 -10.05
C GLN A 335 8.03 30.98 -11.48
N ALA A 336 6.81 30.70 -11.97
CA ALA A 336 6.38 31.13 -13.29
C ALA A 336 6.11 32.64 -13.36
N LYS A 337 5.84 33.30 -12.21
CA LYS A 337 5.66 34.76 -12.14
C LYS A 337 6.98 35.54 -12.09
N GLU A 338 8.07 34.89 -11.65
CA GLU A 338 9.40 35.51 -11.52
C GLU A 338 10.22 35.51 -12.82
N LYS A 339 9.75 34.84 -13.88
CA LYS A 339 10.42 34.75 -15.19
C LYS A 339 9.76 35.65 -16.22
#